data_AF-A0A7X1G9B1-F1
#
_entry.id   AF-A0A7X1G9B1-F1
#
_cell.length_a   1.000
_cell.length_b   1.000
_cell.length_c   1.000
_cell.angle_alpha   90.00
_cell.angle_beta   90.00
_cell.angle_gamma   90.00
#
_symmetry.space_group_name_H-M   'P 1'
#
loop_
_entity.id
_entity.type
_entity.pdbx_description
1 polymer ?
#
loop_
_entity_poly.entity_id
_entity_poly.type
_entity_poly.pdbx_seq_one_letter_code
_entity_poly.pdbx_strand_id
1 'polypeptide(L)'
;MSNRKKKPNRSGKVTSSLADHKRVGKALIPPIMQITGLSFSSWANNRLPEMLWACLVITVIPREEAIEVFRDIASIGIRYRRDDDREQEPKEALGWTLRHSDLPNQPRELFDALVSRVLRCHSGLQALRPLLLLENLPGRDWWKAALAAEATEDDWQTLGQAALKTFDHQSQEATDVRWLSVLFKLGLGEIFVMEEMRERIQEIIEYPHRGDMRSVRPSIRSMEMAVISLKPDQEPSLWPELFWAYTLEHTHCLPAPLEARGESAHDPKILGKTINDVREGLLAHWFTSLSTTGLNQKHDGVFGFGFFALACLAEMSMGPLSSAITGRLLLRSLTECRISLAYLVRCGNDEMWKKFRSYGAGQAKLALLKHEEMAGQKARFVTQQALETLANEDYFQEYVEIDLGHWAGKDLRRLAEESGTKDDYDRYYGWASGFVHGQWGAIRDSNFTHCLNPLHRFHRIPLPYHRMLEPTIADALHLVNAILADVNTAYPGFDTRFEIEDAPRDEENNAAAPKEPA
;
A
#
# COMPACT_ATOMS: atom_id res chain seq x y z
N MET A 1 4.24 0.65 -41.67
CA MET A 1 5.19 1.10 -40.64
C MET A 1 4.49 2.10 -39.72
N SER A 2 3.99 1.64 -38.57
CA SER A 2 3.36 2.50 -37.57
C SER A 2 4.38 2.79 -36.47
N ASN A 3 4.75 4.06 -36.35
CA ASN A 3 5.81 4.55 -35.48
C ASN A 3 5.31 4.57 -34.02
N ARG A 4 5.25 3.41 -33.38
CA ARG A 4 4.88 3.28 -31.97
C ARG A 4 6.07 3.76 -31.14
N LYS A 5 6.06 5.04 -30.75
CA LYS A 5 7.04 5.62 -29.81
C LYS A 5 7.19 4.67 -28.61
N LYS A 6 8.38 4.08 -28.43
CA LYS A 6 8.72 3.29 -27.24
C LYS A 6 8.51 4.20 -26.02
N LYS A 7 7.57 3.83 -25.15
CA LYS A 7 7.34 4.49 -23.87
C LYS A 7 8.64 4.42 -23.05
N PRO A 8 9.00 5.46 -22.27
CA PRO A 8 10.15 5.39 -21.37
C PRO A 8 9.88 4.25 -20.38
N ASN A 9 10.71 3.21 -20.46
CA ASN A 9 10.63 2.09 -19.55
C ASN A 9 11.07 2.63 -18.18
N ARG A 10 10.17 2.59 -17.18
CA ARG A 10 10.59 2.81 -15.78
C ARG A 10 11.48 1.62 -15.42
N SER A 11 12.79 1.80 -15.51
CA SER A 11 13.78 0.78 -15.20
C SER A 11 13.46 0.15 -13.85
N GLY A 12 13.33 -1.19 -13.82
CA GLY A 12 13.21 -1.97 -12.59
C GLY A 12 11.82 -2.07 -11.93
N LYS A 13 10.76 -1.38 -12.40
CA LYS A 13 9.43 -1.47 -11.75
C LYS A 13 8.46 -2.39 -12.52
N VAL A 14 8.00 -3.45 -11.86
CA VAL A 14 6.96 -4.40 -12.38
C VAL A 14 5.54 -3.83 -12.18
N THR A 15 5.36 -2.52 -12.37
CA THR A 15 4.07 -1.84 -12.12
C THR A 15 3.58 -1.10 -13.35
N SER A 16 2.27 -1.15 -13.59
CA SER A 16 1.63 -0.41 -14.68
C SER A 16 1.58 1.09 -14.38
N SER A 17 1.77 1.93 -15.39
CA SER A 17 1.57 3.38 -15.26
C SER A 17 0.09 3.73 -15.13
N LEU A 18 -0.22 4.94 -14.68
CA LEU A 18 -1.60 5.45 -14.64
C LEU A 18 -2.27 5.39 -16.02
N ALA A 19 -1.51 5.69 -17.08
CA ALA A 19 -1.98 5.65 -18.47
C ALA A 19 -2.30 4.24 -18.99
N ASP A 20 -1.80 3.19 -18.33
CA ASP A 20 -2.11 1.82 -18.70
C ASP A 20 -3.43 1.33 -18.05
N HIS A 21 -3.97 2.06 -17.07
CA HIS A 21 -5.26 1.73 -16.46
C HIS A 21 -6.42 2.16 -17.36
N LYS A 22 -7.40 1.27 -17.55
CA LYS A 22 -8.59 1.57 -18.34
C LYS A 22 -9.65 2.20 -17.43
N ARG A 23 -10.14 3.39 -17.80
CA ARG A 23 -11.28 4.01 -17.12
C ARG A 23 -12.58 3.31 -17.51
N VAL A 24 -13.30 2.80 -16.53
CA VAL A 24 -14.66 2.26 -16.67
C VAL A 24 -15.55 2.95 -15.65
N GLY A 25 -16.42 3.84 -16.11
CA GLY A 25 -17.22 4.72 -15.25
C GLY A 25 -16.33 5.59 -14.35
N LYS A 26 -16.45 5.40 -13.04
CA LYS A 26 -15.67 6.10 -12.00
C LYS A 26 -14.42 5.32 -11.53
N ALA A 27 -14.16 4.14 -12.07
CA ALA A 27 -13.03 3.30 -11.67
C ALA A 27 -11.90 3.33 -12.72
N LEU A 28 -10.66 3.20 -12.23
CA LEU A 28 -9.47 2.91 -13.05
C LEU A 28 -9.10 1.44 -12.85
N ILE A 29 -9.26 0.63 -13.89
CA ILE A 29 -9.04 -0.81 -13.85
C ILE A 29 -7.60 -1.11 -14.32
N PRO A 30 -6.75 -1.75 -13.49
CA PRO A 30 -5.38 -2.10 -13.86
C PRO A 30 -5.36 -3.15 -15.00
N PRO A 31 -4.31 -3.19 -15.84
CA PRO A 31 -4.23 -4.10 -16.99
C PRO A 31 -4.52 -5.57 -16.67
N ILE A 32 -3.98 -6.11 -15.58
CA ILE A 32 -4.16 -7.52 -15.19
C ILE A 32 -5.63 -7.87 -14.90
N MET A 33 -6.38 -6.95 -14.29
CA MET A 33 -7.80 -7.19 -13.98
C MET A 33 -8.72 -7.11 -15.21
N GLN A 34 -8.18 -6.74 -16.38
CA GLN A 34 -8.95 -6.71 -17.62
C GLN A 34 -8.97 -8.07 -18.33
N ILE A 35 -8.17 -9.04 -17.87
CA ILE A 35 -8.12 -10.40 -18.41
C ILE A 35 -9.31 -11.20 -17.85
N THR A 36 -10.17 -11.69 -18.74
CA THR A 36 -11.34 -12.50 -18.39
C THR A 36 -10.95 -13.91 -17.96
N GLY A 37 -11.61 -14.46 -16.92
CA GLY A 37 -11.37 -15.82 -16.44
C GLY A 37 -10.15 -15.97 -15.51
N LEU A 38 -9.56 -14.86 -15.07
CA LEU A 38 -8.41 -14.87 -14.17
C LEU A 38 -8.85 -15.14 -12.72
N SER A 39 -8.33 -16.21 -12.12
CA SER A 39 -8.54 -16.55 -10.71
C SER A 39 -7.34 -16.15 -9.85
N PHE A 40 -7.59 -15.52 -8.71
CA PHE A 40 -6.53 -15.15 -7.76
C PHE A 40 -6.50 -16.14 -6.59
N SER A 41 -5.30 -16.62 -6.26
CA SER A 41 -5.07 -17.40 -5.03
C SER A 41 -3.78 -16.93 -4.38
N SER A 42 -3.77 -16.85 -3.05
CA SER A 42 -2.61 -16.38 -2.29
C SER A 42 -1.72 -17.55 -1.90
N TRP A 43 -0.45 -17.51 -2.32
CA TRP A 43 0.55 -18.47 -1.86
C TRP A 43 0.69 -18.44 -0.34
N ALA A 44 1.01 -17.27 0.22
CA ALA A 44 1.24 -17.10 1.64
C ALA A 44 0.01 -17.51 2.48
N ASN A 45 -1.19 -17.08 2.10
CA ASN A 45 -2.36 -17.36 2.95
C ASN A 45 -2.88 -18.79 2.80
N ASN A 46 -2.87 -19.35 1.57
CA ASN A 46 -3.63 -20.56 1.27
C ASN A 46 -2.74 -21.78 0.97
N ARG A 47 -1.51 -21.58 0.48
CA ARG A 47 -0.68 -22.66 -0.09
C ARG A 47 0.53 -23.01 0.77
N LEU A 48 1.18 -22.01 1.33
CA LEU A 48 2.31 -22.20 2.23
C LEU A 48 1.92 -23.11 3.41
N PRO A 49 0.78 -22.91 4.10
CA PRO A 49 0.36 -23.82 5.17
C PRO A 49 0.10 -25.25 4.70
N GLU A 50 -0.44 -25.44 3.48
CA GLU A 50 -0.68 -26.78 2.92
C GLU A 50 0.62 -27.52 2.58
N MET A 51 1.66 -26.79 2.17
CA MET A 51 2.96 -27.34 1.81
C MET A 51 4.01 -27.13 2.90
N LEU A 52 3.58 -26.94 4.16
CA LEU A 52 4.46 -26.54 5.25
C LEU A 52 5.59 -27.54 5.50
N TRP A 53 5.34 -28.85 5.35
CA TRP A 53 6.38 -29.87 5.51
C TRP A 53 7.53 -29.68 4.50
N ALA A 54 7.21 -29.31 3.25
CA ALA A 54 8.20 -29.04 2.22
C ALA A 54 8.89 -27.68 2.45
N CYS A 55 8.16 -26.68 2.96
CA CYS A 55 8.75 -25.41 3.38
C CYS A 55 9.80 -25.60 4.49
N LEU A 56 9.55 -26.52 5.42
CA LEU A 56 10.51 -26.88 6.46
C LEU A 56 11.72 -27.62 5.89
N VAL A 57 11.50 -28.58 4.98
CA VAL A 57 12.58 -29.31 4.30
C VAL A 57 13.54 -28.37 3.58
N ILE A 58 13.03 -27.47 2.72
CA ILE A 58 13.89 -26.53 1.97
C ILE A 58 14.59 -25.49 2.87
N THR A 59 14.10 -25.32 4.10
CA THR A 59 14.65 -24.36 5.07
C THR A 59 15.79 -24.95 5.89
N VAL A 60 15.68 -26.22 6.29
CA VAL A 60 16.58 -26.91 7.22
C VAL A 60 17.60 -27.77 6.48
N ILE A 61 17.20 -28.45 5.41
CA ILE A 61 18.08 -29.31 4.62
C ILE A 61 18.79 -28.45 3.57
N PRO A 62 20.11 -28.65 3.34
CA PRO A 62 20.82 -27.95 2.27
C PRO A 62 20.08 -28.05 0.94
N ARG A 63 19.96 -26.92 0.24
CA ARG A 63 19.06 -26.79 -0.91
C ARG A 63 19.25 -27.87 -1.97
N GLU A 64 20.50 -28.18 -2.35
CA GLU A 64 20.78 -29.19 -3.37
C GLU A 64 20.24 -30.58 -2.95
N GLU A 65 20.49 -30.98 -1.70
CA GLU A 65 19.95 -32.22 -1.13
C GLU A 65 18.42 -32.20 -1.06
N ALA A 66 17.82 -31.08 -0.65
CA ALA A 66 16.37 -30.92 -0.59
C ALA A 66 15.70 -31.04 -1.97
N ILE A 67 16.33 -30.51 -3.02
CA ILE A 67 15.85 -30.62 -4.40
C ILE A 67 15.88 -32.08 -4.90
N GLU A 68 16.94 -32.83 -4.58
CA GLU A 68 17.00 -34.26 -4.90
C GLU A 68 15.91 -35.05 -4.16
N VAL A 69 15.71 -34.77 -2.88
CA VAL A 69 14.63 -35.38 -2.08
C VAL A 69 13.26 -35.06 -2.67
N PHE A 70 13.03 -33.81 -3.09
CA PHE A 70 11.79 -33.42 -3.76
C PHE A 70 11.60 -34.17 -5.08
N ARG A 71 12.66 -34.35 -5.88
CA ARG A 71 12.60 -35.15 -7.12
C ARG A 71 12.22 -36.60 -6.82
N ASP A 72 12.86 -37.19 -5.81
CA ASP A 72 12.58 -38.56 -5.36
C ASP A 72 11.16 -38.74 -4.83
N ILE A 73 10.63 -37.75 -4.11
CA ILE A 73 9.24 -37.75 -3.63
C ILE A 73 8.27 -37.60 -4.82
N ALA A 74 8.53 -36.65 -5.73
CA ALA A 74 7.70 -36.45 -6.90
C ALA A 74 7.64 -37.69 -7.80
N SER A 75 8.75 -38.44 -7.90
CA SER A 75 8.85 -39.68 -8.68
C SER A 75 7.90 -40.77 -8.19
N ILE A 76 7.43 -40.72 -6.93
CA ILE A 76 6.44 -41.67 -6.41
C ILE A 76 5.16 -41.62 -7.25
N GLY A 77 4.76 -40.42 -7.71
CA GLY A 77 3.59 -40.24 -8.56
C GLY A 77 3.63 -41.06 -9.85
N ILE A 78 4.83 -41.34 -10.40
CA ILE A 78 5.01 -42.16 -11.61
C ILE A 78 4.48 -43.58 -11.39
N ARG A 79 4.60 -44.13 -10.17
CA ARG A 79 4.10 -45.47 -9.84
C ARG A 79 2.58 -45.57 -9.88
N TYR A 80 1.91 -44.43 -9.77
CA TYR A 80 0.46 -44.27 -9.81
C TYR A 80 -0.01 -43.61 -11.11
N ARG A 81 0.91 -43.43 -12.07
CA ARG A 81 0.60 -42.89 -13.39
C ARG A 81 -0.29 -43.87 -14.13
N ARG A 82 -1.20 -43.31 -14.94
CA ARG A 82 -2.04 -44.08 -15.85
C ARG A 82 -1.17 -44.73 -16.94
N ASP A 83 -1.29 -46.04 -17.09
CA ASP A 83 -1.05 -46.69 -18.38
C ASP A 83 -2.39 -46.70 -19.13
N ASP A 84 -2.41 -46.18 -20.36
CA ASP A 84 -3.64 -46.03 -21.17
C ASP A 84 -4.30 -47.36 -21.58
N ASP A 85 -3.69 -48.52 -21.27
CA ASP A 85 -4.09 -49.83 -21.81
C ASP A 85 -4.96 -50.71 -20.89
N ARG A 86 -5.26 -50.28 -19.65
CA ARG A 86 -6.10 -51.07 -18.72
C ARG A 86 -7.46 -50.42 -18.48
N GLU A 87 -8.32 -50.52 -19.49
CA GLU A 87 -9.77 -50.31 -19.35
C GLU A 87 -10.35 -51.37 -18.40
N GLN A 88 -10.49 -51.09 -17.09
CA GLN A 88 -11.60 -51.59 -16.24
C GLN A 88 -11.52 -51.27 -14.74
N GLU A 89 -10.43 -50.72 -14.19
CA GLU A 89 -10.39 -50.37 -12.75
C GLU A 89 -10.58 -48.86 -12.47
N PRO A 90 -11.28 -48.47 -11.37
CA PRO A 90 -11.47 -47.07 -10.99
C PRO A 90 -10.16 -46.32 -10.77
N LYS A 91 -10.14 -45.05 -11.20
CA LYS A 91 -9.00 -44.14 -11.19
C LYS A 91 -8.69 -43.61 -9.77
N GLU A 92 -8.07 -44.41 -8.91
CA GLU A 92 -7.86 -44.05 -7.50
C GLU A 92 -6.94 -42.84 -7.28
N ALA A 93 -5.89 -42.67 -8.11
CA ALA A 93 -4.86 -41.64 -7.90
C ALA A 93 -5.19 -40.23 -8.45
N LEU A 94 -6.34 -40.08 -9.12
CA LEU A 94 -6.68 -38.82 -9.79
C LEU A 94 -6.91 -37.68 -8.79
N GLY A 95 -6.01 -36.71 -8.88
CA GLY A 95 -6.03 -35.47 -8.14
C GLY A 95 -5.36 -35.57 -6.78
N TRP A 96 -4.62 -36.63 -6.49
CA TRP A 96 -3.75 -36.75 -5.32
C TRP A 96 -2.74 -35.60 -5.25
N THR A 97 -2.46 -35.12 -4.05
CA THR A 97 -1.52 -34.02 -3.83
C THR A 97 -0.64 -34.29 -2.61
N LEU A 98 0.42 -33.49 -2.46
CA LEU A 98 1.30 -33.57 -1.29
C LEU A 98 0.93 -32.55 -0.20
N ARG A 99 -0.31 -32.06 -0.20
CA ARG A 99 -0.80 -31.08 0.77
C ARG A 99 -1.18 -31.74 2.08
N HIS A 100 -1.01 -31.03 3.19
CA HIS A 100 -1.43 -31.50 4.50
C HIS A 100 -2.90 -31.92 4.53
N SER A 101 -3.83 -31.15 3.96
CA SER A 101 -5.25 -31.50 3.93
C SER A 101 -5.55 -32.82 3.20
N ASP A 102 -4.72 -33.18 2.24
CA ASP A 102 -5.01 -34.27 1.30
C ASP A 102 -4.28 -35.56 1.68
N LEU A 103 -3.12 -35.47 2.33
CA LEU A 103 -2.29 -36.64 2.69
C LEU A 103 -3.03 -37.69 3.53
N PRO A 104 -3.85 -37.34 4.55
CA PRO A 104 -4.58 -38.32 5.35
C PRO A 104 -5.67 -39.08 4.57
N ASN A 105 -6.08 -38.54 3.42
CA ASN A 105 -7.11 -39.11 2.55
C ASN A 105 -6.51 -39.90 1.37
N GLN A 106 -5.20 -40.11 1.37
CA GLN A 106 -4.44 -40.84 0.36
C GLN A 106 -3.81 -42.10 0.97
N PRO A 107 -3.31 -43.05 0.17
CA PRO A 107 -2.73 -44.27 0.70
C PRO A 107 -1.58 -44.00 1.66
N ARG A 108 -1.56 -44.78 2.75
CA ARG A 108 -0.56 -44.63 3.81
C ARG A 108 0.86 -44.82 3.29
N GLU A 109 1.03 -45.66 2.27
CA GLU A 109 2.30 -45.93 1.61
C GLU A 109 2.90 -44.68 0.95
N LEU A 110 2.05 -43.78 0.40
CA LEU A 110 2.52 -42.51 -0.17
C LEU A 110 3.11 -41.62 0.93
N PHE A 111 2.40 -41.50 2.05
CA PHE A 111 2.85 -40.73 3.21
C PHE A 111 4.15 -41.30 3.79
N ASP A 112 4.18 -42.61 4.08
CA ASP A 112 5.37 -43.25 4.66
C ASP A 112 6.58 -43.17 3.72
N ALA A 113 6.36 -43.28 2.40
CA ALA A 113 7.40 -43.14 1.39
C ALA A 113 7.96 -41.71 1.32
N LEU A 114 7.12 -40.69 1.50
CA LEU A 114 7.52 -39.29 1.60
C LEU A 114 8.37 -39.05 2.85
N VAL A 115 7.84 -39.42 4.01
CA VAL A 115 8.54 -39.20 5.30
C VAL A 115 9.87 -39.94 5.33
N SER A 116 9.89 -41.19 4.88
CA SER A 116 11.11 -42.01 4.84
C SER A 116 12.21 -41.42 3.95
N ARG A 117 11.86 -40.72 2.87
CA ARG A 117 12.85 -40.04 2.01
C ARG A 117 13.47 -38.85 2.72
N VAL A 118 12.66 -38.05 3.39
CA VAL A 118 13.15 -36.90 4.16
C VAL A 118 14.00 -37.36 5.35
N LEU A 119 13.59 -38.40 6.08
CA LEU A 119 14.32 -38.92 7.24
C LEU A 119 15.67 -39.58 6.91
N ARG A 120 15.96 -39.86 5.63
CA ARG A 120 17.29 -40.33 5.21
C ARG A 120 18.33 -39.21 5.19
N CYS A 121 17.89 -37.95 5.07
CA CYS A 121 18.76 -36.79 5.16
C CYS A 121 19.26 -36.64 6.61
N HIS A 122 20.49 -36.17 6.77
CA HIS A 122 21.10 -35.98 8.10
C HIS A 122 20.24 -35.08 9.02
N SER A 123 19.59 -34.06 8.45
CA SER A 123 18.75 -33.11 9.19
C SER A 123 17.24 -33.33 8.97
N GLY A 124 16.84 -34.51 8.47
CA GLY A 124 15.46 -34.81 8.10
C GLY A 124 14.47 -34.78 9.27
N LEU A 125 14.87 -35.33 10.42
CA LEU A 125 14.05 -35.31 11.63
C LEU A 125 13.88 -33.87 12.14
N GLN A 126 14.96 -33.08 12.18
CA GLN A 126 14.93 -31.68 12.60
C GLN A 126 14.07 -30.83 11.66
N ALA A 127 14.04 -31.15 10.36
CA ALA A 127 13.17 -30.49 9.40
C ALA A 127 11.69 -30.77 9.69
N LEU A 128 11.31 -32.01 9.98
CA LEU A 128 9.88 -32.38 10.11
C LEU A 128 9.32 -32.25 11.53
N ARG A 129 10.15 -32.33 12.57
CA ARG A 129 9.73 -32.25 13.97
C ARG A 129 8.90 -30.99 14.33
N PRO A 130 9.14 -29.79 13.75
CA PRO A 130 8.29 -28.63 14.00
C PRO A 130 6.82 -28.78 13.64
N LEU A 131 6.46 -29.71 12.76
CA LEU A 131 5.06 -30.05 12.51
C LEU A 131 4.35 -30.55 13.77
N LEU A 132 5.10 -31.14 14.71
CA LEU A 132 4.54 -31.69 15.94
C LEU A 132 4.10 -30.63 16.95
N LEU A 133 4.47 -29.35 16.75
CA LEU A 133 3.94 -28.20 17.50
C LEU A 133 2.46 -27.94 17.19
N LEU A 134 1.98 -28.34 16.02
CA LEU A 134 0.66 -27.98 15.50
C LEU A 134 -0.35 -29.07 15.91
N GLU A 135 -1.12 -28.83 16.96
CA GLU A 135 -2.11 -29.80 17.48
C GLU A 135 -3.24 -30.11 16.51
N ASN A 136 -3.61 -29.13 15.69
CA ASN A 136 -4.67 -29.23 14.68
C ASN A 136 -4.15 -29.64 13.29
N LEU A 137 -2.91 -30.12 13.18
CA LEU A 137 -2.31 -30.56 11.91
C LEU A 137 -3.09 -31.72 11.28
N PRO A 138 -3.52 -31.61 10.01
CA PRO A 138 -4.07 -32.75 9.27
C PRO A 138 -3.13 -33.95 9.27
N GLY A 139 -3.64 -35.11 9.67
CA GLY A 139 -2.82 -36.33 9.79
C GLY A 139 -1.80 -36.28 10.91
N ARG A 140 -1.99 -35.47 11.96
CA ARG A 140 -1.08 -35.35 13.10
C ARG A 140 -0.62 -36.70 13.65
N ASP A 141 -1.53 -37.65 13.84
CA ASP A 141 -1.20 -38.98 14.37
C ASP A 141 -0.24 -39.73 13.45
N TRP A 142 -0.35 -39.54 12.13
CA TRP A 142 0.56 -40.13 11.16
C TRP A 142 1.96 -39.53 11.27
N TRP A 143 2.06 -38.21 11.37
CA TRP A 143 3.32 -37.50 11.60
C TRP A 143 3.96 -37.89 12.93
N LYS A 144 3.19 -37.94 14.02
CA LYS A 144 3.69 -38.32 15.35
C LYS A 144 4.24 -39.75 15.35
N ALA A 145 3.51 -40.69 14.76
CA ALA A 145 3.96 -42.08 14.65
C ALA A 145 5.22 -42.22 13.78
N ALA A 146 5.31 -41.51 12.66
CA ALA A 146 6.44 -41.64 11.74
C ALA A 146 7.73 -40.98 12.24
N LEU A 147 7.60 -39.87 12.98
CA LEU A 147 8.77 -39.15 13.52
C LEU A 147 9.27 -39.73 14.84
N ALA A 148 8.40 -40.40 15.62
CA ALA A 148 8.73 -41.02 16.91
C ALA A 148 9.54 -40.08 17.84
N ALA A 149 9.16 -38.80 17.83
CA ALA A 149 9.80 -37.72 18.57
C ALA A 149 8.74 -36.77 19.16
N GLU A 150 9.16 -35.90 20.05
CA GLU A 150 8.33 -34.80 20.59
C GLU A 150 8.92 -33.46 20.17
N ALA A 151 8.05 -32.47 19.97
CA ALA A 151 8.48 -31.11 19.67
C ALA A 151 9.19 -30.47 20.88
N THR A 152 9.98 -29.45 20.60
CA THR A 152 10.74 -28.63 21.54
C THR A 152 10.47 -27.16 21.28
N GLU A 153 10.75 -26.29 22.25
CA GLU A 153 10.55 -24.83 22.10
C GLU A 153 11.30 -24.24 20.90
N ASP A 154 12.51 -24.73 20.60
CA ASP A 154 13.33 -24.27 19.46
C ASP A 154 12.66 -24.56 18.10
N ASP A 155 11.71 -25.50 18.04
CA ASP A 155 11.00 -25.82 16.82
C ASP A 155 10.10 -24.65 16.35
N TRP A 156 9.68 -23.75 17.26
CA TRP A 156 8.94 -22.53 16.88
C TRP A 156 9.80 -21.59 16.03
N GLN A 157 11.08 -21.47 16.35
CA GLN A 157 12.02 -20.69 15.54
C GLN A 157 12.19 -21.31 14.16
N THR A 158 12.31 -22.64 14.08
CA THR A 158 12.41 -23.35 12.80
C THR A 158 11.16 -23.17 11.95
N LEU A 159 9.98 -23.28 12.55
CA LEU A 159 8.69 -23.03 11.88
C LEU A 159 8.59 -21.58 11.38
N GLY A 160 8.99 -20.60 12.20
CA GLY A 160 9.02 -19.19 11.81
C GLY A 160 9.99 -18.90 10.66
N GLN A 161 11.18 -19.52 10.67
CA GLN A 161 12.13 -19.40 9.56
C GLN A 161 11.61 -20.03 8.27
N ALA A 162 10.92 -21.17 8.36
CA ALA A 162 10.31 -21.78 7.18
C ALA A 162 9.21 -20.90 6.59
N ALA A 163 8.34 -20.34 7.42
CA ALA A 163 7.34 -19.37 6.98
C ALA A 163 8.00 -18.13 6.36
N LEU A 164 9.08 -17.60 6.94
CA LEU A 164 9.79 -16.42 6.44
C LEU A 164 10.42 -16.66 5.06
N LYS A 165 11.25 -17.70 4.91
CA LYS A 165 11.98 -17.99 3.67
C LYS A 165 11.05 -18.29 2.49
N THR A 166 9.89 -18.88 2.77
CA THR A 166 8.91 -19.21 1.74
C THR A 166 7.74 -18.22 1.67
N PHE A 167 7.73 -17.13 2.45
CA PHE A 167 6.59 -16.21 2.48
C PHE A 167 6.36 -15.50 1.14
N ASP A 168 7.44 -14.96 0.57
CA ASP A 168 7.36 -14.32 -0.74
C ASP A 168 7.14 -15.36 -1.82
N HIS A 169 5.99 -15.30 -2.46
CA HIS A 169 5.63 -16.15 -3.60
C HIS A 169 6.60 -16.08 -4.81
N GLN A 170 7.53 -15.11 -4.82
CA GLN A 170 8.59 -14.99 -5.83
C GLN A 170 9.97 -15.47 -5.37
N SER A 171 10.13 -15.88 -4.11
CA SER A 171 11.40 -16.40 -3.62
C SER A 171 11.79 -17.71 -4.31
N GLN A 172 13.08 -18.03 -4.25
CA GLN A 172 13.61 -19.27 -4.80
C GLN A 172 13.03 -20.47 -4.04
N GLU A 173 12.98 -20.38 -2.72
CA GLU A 173 12.47 -21.41 -1.82
C GLU A 173 10.98 -21.67 -2.03
N ALA A 174 10.18 -20.62 -2.18
CA ALA A 174 8.76 -20.78 -2.53
C ALA A 174 8.61 -21.43 -3.92
N THR A 175 9.49 -21.11 -4.87
CA THR A 175 9.48 -21.73 -6.20
C THR A 175 9.89 -23.20 -6.14
N ASP A 176 10.88 -23.57 -5.33
CA ASP A 176 11.33 -24.95 -5.12
C ASP A 176 10.19 -25.83 -4.55
N VAL A 177 9.43 -25.32 -3.59
CA VAL A 177 8.26 -26.03 -3.02
C VAL A 177 7.11 -26.16 -4.04
N ARG A 178 6.86 -25.11 -4.83
CA ARG A 178 5.85 -25.14 -5.89
C ARG A 178 6.24 -26.08 -7.02
N TRP A 179 7.52 -26.15 -7.35
CA TRP A 179 8.08 -27.08 -8.32
C TRP A 179 7.79 -28.54 -7.94
N LEU A 180 8.00 -28.92 -6.67
CA LEU A 180 7.64 -30.25 -6.18
C LEU A 180 6.17 -30.60 -6.48
N SER A 181 5.24 -29.66 -6.24
CA SER A 181 3.82 -29.87 -6.52
C SER A 181 3.54 -30.10 -8.00
N VAL A 182 4.21 -29.33 -8.87
CA VAL A 182 4.10 -29.48 -10.34
C VAL A 182 4.69 -30.81 -10.79
N LEU A 183 5.88 -31.17 -10.29
CA LEU A 183 6.58 -32.39 -10.69
C LEU A 183 5.82 -33.64 -10.25
N PHE A 184 5.23 -33.64 -9.06
CA PHE A 184 4.38 -34.75 -8.61
C PHE A 184 3.16 -34.93 -9.53
N LYS A 185 2.55 -33.83 -9.96
CA LYS A 185 1.41 -33.84 -10.89
C LYS A 185 1.78 -34.26 -12.31
N LEU A 186 2.97 -33.89 -12.78
CA LEU A 186 3.56 -34.43 -14.01
C LEU A 186 3.77 -35.95 -13.87
N GLY A 187 4.30 -36.40 -12.72
CA GLY A 187 4.49 -37.81 -12.40
C GLY A 187 3.20 -38.62 -12.46
N LEU A 188 2.11 -38.10 -11.91
CA LEU A 188 0.77 -38.72 -11.98
C LEU A 188 0.17 -38.72 -13.40
N GLY A 189 0.76 -38.00 -14.36
CA GLY A 189 0.21 -37.83 -15.71
C GLY A 189 -1.02 -36.91 -15.77
N GLU A 190 -1.17 -35.98 -14.81
CA GLU A 190 -2.32 -35.07 -14.73
C GLU A 190 -2.15 -33.77 -15.50
N ILE A 191 -0.94 -33.50 -16.00
CA ILE A 191 -0.64 -32.31 -16.79
C ILE A 191 -0.51 -32.73 -18.25
N PHE A 192 -1.42 -32.22 -19.09
CA PHE A 192 -1.37 -32.43 -20.52
C PHE A 192 -0.22 -31.60 -21.13
N VAL A 193 0.68 -32.26 -21.85
CA VAL A 193 1.84 -31.64 -22.49
C VAL A 193 1.60 -31.56 -23.99
N MET A 194 1.40 -30.35 -24.50
CA MET A 194 1.41 -30.07 -25.94
C MET A 194 2.83 -30.15 -26.49
N GLU A 195 2.98 -30.54 -27.76
CA GLU A 195 4.30 -30.70 -28.40
C GLU A 195 5.13 -29.41 -28.34
N GLU A 196 4.47 -28.26 -28.52
CA GLU A 196 5.11 -26.93 -28.47
C GLU A 196 5.62 -26.57 -27.06
N MET A 197 5.11 -27.24 -26.02
CA MET A 197 5.53 -27.04 -24.63
C MET A 197 6.61 -28.03 -24.18
N ARG A 198 7.02 -28.99 -25.04
CA ARG A 198 7.94 -30.06 -24.66
C ARG A 198 9.24 -29.54 -24.03
N GLU A 199 9.88 -28.56 -24.66
CA GLU A 199 11.13 -27.99 -24.13
C GLU A 199 10.90 -27.30 -22.78
N ARG A 200 9.80 -26.55 -22.65
CA ARG A 200 9.45 -25.89 -21.38
C ARG A 200 9.20 -26.90 -20.26
N ILE A 201 8.54 -28.01 -20.56
CA ILE A 201 8.31 -29.08 -19.60
C ILE A 201 9.64 -29.74 -19.22
N GLN A 202 10.55 -29.91 -20.17
CA GLN A 202 11.87 -30.45 -19.88
C GLN A 202 12.70 -29.53 -18.97
N GLU A 203 12.67 -28.21 -19.21
CA GLU A 203 13.25 -27.22 -18.30
C GLU A 203 12.66 -27.29 -16.88
N ILE A 204 11.35 -27.55 -16.77
CA ILE A 204 10.67 -27.72 -15.48
C ILE A 204 11.08 -29.04 -14.81
N ILE A 205 11.16 -30.16 -15.54
CA ILE A 205 11.57 -31.46 -14.99
C ILE A 205 13.02 -31.40 -14.47
N GLU A 206 13.91 -30.76 -15.23
CA GLU A 206 15.33 -30.65 -14.91
C GLU A 206 15.69 -29.43 -14.05
N TYR A 207 14.70 -28.65 -13.59
CA TYR A 207 14.91 -27.53 -12.69
C TYR A 207 15.74 -27.96 -11.46
N PRO A 208 16.71 -27.15 -11.00
CA PRO A 208 17.13 -25.82 -11.52
C PRO A 208 18.24 -25.85 -12.58
N HIS A 209 18.53 -27.00 -13.20
CA HIS A 209 19.75 -27.20 -14.00
C HIS A 209 19.58 -26.98 -15.52
N ARG A 210 18.36 -26.71 -16.01
CA ARG A 210 18.07 -26.46 -17.44
C ARG A 210 17.25 -25.20 -17.66
N GLY A 211 17.60 -24.43 -18.69
CA GLY A 211 16.89 -23.23 -19.13
C GLY A 211 17.28 -21.96 -18.35
N ASP A 212 16.74 -20.82 -18.79
CA ASP A 212 16.94 -19.53 -18.09
C ASP A 212 16.03 -19.43 -16.86
N MET A 213 16.60 -19.39 -15.67
CA MET A 213 15.87 -19.30 -14.41
C MET A 213 15.02 -18.03 -14.25
N ARG A 214 15.27 -16.96 -15.03
CA ARG A 214 14.39 -15.78 -15.10
C ARG A 214 13.09 -16.08 -15.85
N SER A 215 13.06 -17.15 -16.63
CA SER A 215 11.90 -17.63 -17.38
C SER A 215 11.29 -18.88 -16.73
N VAL A 216 12.10 -19.86 -16.33
CA VAL A 216 11.63 -21.14 -15.77
C VAL A 216 10.91 -20.95 -14.44
N ARG A 217 11.44 -20.14 -13.51
CA ARG A 217 10.81 -19.91 -12.19
C ARG A 217 9.40 -19.30 -12.31
N PRO A 218 9.16 -18.22 -13.09
CA PRO A 218 7.81 -17.77 -13.40
C PRO A 218 6.91 -18.85 -14.01
N SER A 219 7.42 -19.67 -14.94
CA SER A 219 6.65 -20.74 -15.57
C SER A 219 6.20 -21.81 -14.57
N ILE A 220 7.07 -22.24 -13.66
CA ILE A 220 6.73 -23.18 -12.57
C ILE A 220 5.59 -22.61 -11.74
N ARG A 221 5.72 -21.35 -11.30
CA ARG A 221 4.69 -20.67 -10.47
C ARG A 221 3.37 -20.55 -11.21
N SER A 222 3.39 -20.23 -12.50
CA SER A 222 2.18 -20.17 -13.33
C SER A 222 1.53 -21.54 -13.51
N MET A 223 2.34 -22.59 -13.74
CA MET A 223 1.85 -23.95 -13.93
C MET A 223 1.22 -24.51 -12.66
N GLU A 224 1.84 -24.25 -11.49
CA GLU A 224 1.28 -24.65 -10.20
C GLU A 224 -0.11 -24.03 -9.97
N MET A 225 -0.33 -22.77 -10.35
CA MET A 225 -1.66 -22.15 -10.29
C MET A 225 -2.67 -22.83 -11.21
N ALA A 226 -2.28 -23.11 -12.46
CA ALA A 226 -3.16 -23.74 -13.44
C ALA A 226 -3.61 -25.15 -13.02
N VAL A 227 -2.70 -25.93 -12.43
CA VAL A 227 -2.97 -27.29 -11.93
C VAL A 227 -4.01 -27.30 -10.82
N ILE A 228 -4.06 -26.25 -9.99
CA ILE A 228 -5.05 -26.13 -8.91
C ILE A 228 -6.44 -25.83 -9.48
N SER A 229 -6.52 -24.98 -10.50
CA SER A 229 -7.78 -24.60 -11.14
C SER A 229 -8.50 -25.77 -11.84
N LEU A 230 -7.87 -26.94 -11.97
CA LEU A 230 -8.46 -28.16 -12.55
C LEU A 230 -9.48 -28.86 -11.64
N LYS A 231 -9.60 -28.49 -10.36
CA LYS A 231 -10.64 -28.98 -9.44
C LYS A 231 -11.40 -27.82 -8.76
N PRO A 232 -12.25 -27.10 -9.51
CA PRO A 232 -13.00 -25.95 -8.96
C PRO A 232 -14.09 -26.35 -7.96
N ASP A 233 -14.54 -27.61 -7.96
CA ASP A 233 -15.69 -28.07 -7.16
C ASP A 233 -15.32 -28.60 -5.76
N GLN A 234 -14.04 -28.55 -5.37
CA GLN A 234 -13.63 -28.91 -4.01
C GLN A 234 -13.66 -27.68 -3.10
N GLU A 235 -14.43 -27.78 -2.01
CA GLU A 235 -14.43 -26.79 -0.93
C GLU A 235 -13.00 -26.55 -0.44
N PRO A 236 -12.58 -25.28 -0.24
CA PRO A 236 -11.27 -24.98 0.31
C PRO A 236 -11.07 -25.62 1.67
N SER A 237 -9.91 -26.23 1.88
CA SER A 237 -9.48 -26.72 3.19
C SER A 237 -9.49 -25.59 4.23
N LEU A 238 -10.00 -25.87 5.44
CA LEU A 238 -9.92 -24.96 6.59
C LEU A 238 -8.52 -24.93 7.22
N TRP A 239 -7.64 -25.86 6.86
CA TRP A 239 -6.31 -26.00 7.46
C TRP A 239 -5.48 -24.71 7.42
N PRO A 240 -5.37 -23.96 6.29
CA PRO A 240 -4.57 -22.74 6.27
C PRO A 240 -5.06 -21.68 7.27
N GLU A 241 -6.38 -21.54 7.43
CA GLU A 241 -6.96 -20.61 8.41
C GLU A 241 -6.66 -21.05 9.84
N LEU A 242 -6.86 -22.34 10.13
CA LEU A 242 -6.58 -22.95 11.43
C LEU A 242 -5.09 -22.86 11.80
N PHE A 243 -4.18 -23.05 10.84
CA PHE A 243 -2.75 -22.87 11.02
C PHE A 243 -2.42 -21.45 11.47
N TRP A 244 -2.88 -20.43 10.72
CA TRP A 244 -2.57 -19.04 11.05
C TRP A 244 -3.23 -18.56 12.35
N ALA A 245 -4.41 -19.09 12.69
CA ALA A 245 -5.04 -18.81 13.97
C ALA A 245 -4.24 -19.44 15.13
N TYR A 246 -3.85 -20.70 14.98
CA TYR A 246 -3.07 -21.43 15.97
C TYR A 246 -1.72 -20.76 16.25
N THR A 247 -0.97 -20.40 15.19
CA THR A 247 0.33 -19.75 15.37
C THR A 247 0.22 -18.34 15.96
N LEU A 248 -0.88 -17.62 15.71
CA LEU A 248 -1.15 -16.33 16.34
C LEU A 248 -1.41 -16.46 17.84
N GLU A 249 -2.14 -17.49 18.25
CA GLU A 249 -2.45 -17.77 19.65
C GLU A 249 -1.20 -18.20 20.45
N HIS A 250 -0.30 -18.95 19.82
CA HIS A 250 0.83 -19.59 20.49
C HIS A 250 2.15 -18.82 20.37
N THR A 251 2.18 -17.70 19.65
CA THR A 251 3.39 -16.87 19.52
C THR A 251 3.07 -15.38 19.64
N HIS A 252 4.04 -14.57 20.04
CA HIS A 252 3.83 -13.15 20.29
C HIS A 252 4.07 -12.27 19.07
N CYS A 253 3.37 -11.14 19.03
CA CYS A 253 3.61 -10.09 18.08
C CYS A 253 5.01 -9.48 18.29
N LEU A 254 5.70 -9.18 17.19
CA LEU A 254 7.00 -8.50 17.19
C LEU A 254 6.86 -7.19 16.42
N PRO A 255 6.51 -6.05 17.07
CA PRO A 255 6.28 -4.79 16.36
C PRO A 255 7.55 -4.33 15.63
N ALA A 256 7.42 -3.97 14.34
CA ALA A 256 8.53 -3.40 13.59
C ALA A 256 8.93 -2.04 14.19
N PRO A 257 10.24 -1.75 14.30
CA PRO A 257 10.74 -0.49 14.83
C PRO A 257 10.12 0.73 14.14
N LEU A 258 9.96 1.81 14.92
CA LEU A 258 9.56 3.11 14.38
C LEU A 258 10.80 3.85 13.87
N GLU A 259 10.93 3.95 12.56
CA GLU A 259 11.96 4.76 11.91
C GLU A 259 11.46 6.19 11.68
N ALA A 260 12.34 7.16 11.91
CA ALA A 260 12.09 8.55 11.54
C ALA A 260 12.06 8.69 10.01
N ARG A 261 11.07 9.40 9.47
CA ARG A 261 10.88 9.55 8.03
C ARG A 261 11.33 10.92 7.55
N GLY A 262 12.64 11.15 7.59
CA GLY A 262 13.26 12.39 7.14
C GLY A 262 13.42 13.44 8.24
N GLU A 263 14.24 14.44 7.92
CA GLU A 263 14.56 15.57 8.79
C GLU A 263 14.14 16.86 8.10
N SER A 264 13.66 17.84 8.88
CA SER A 264 13.39 19.17 8.33
C SER A 264 14.71 19.82 7.94
N ALA A 265 14.87 20.18 6.67
CA ALA A 265 16.04 20.91 6.20
C ALA A 265 16.16 22.32 6.82
N HIS A 266 15.05 22.87 7.32
CA HIS A 266 15.01 24.23 7.85
C HIS A 266 15.19 24.29 9.37
N ASP A 267 16.04 25.22 9.83
CA ASP A 267 16.13 25.62 11.23
C ASP A 267 14.83 26.34 11.66
N PRO A 268 14.09 25.83 12.67
CA PRO A 268 12.82 26.42 13.11
C PRO A 268 12.93 27.88 13.57
N LYS A 269 14.05 28.29 14.16
CA LYS A 269 14.25 29.67 14.63
C LYS A 269 14.46 30.62 13.45
N ILE A 270 15.27 30.20 12.48
CA ILE A 270 15.51 30.99 11.27
C ILE A 270 14.20 31.13 10.50
N LEU A 271 13.50 30.01 10.26
CA LEU A 271 12.21 30.01 9.58
C LEU A 271 11.19 30.89 10.29
N GLY A 272 11.07 30.79 11.62
CA GLY A 272 10.16 31.64 12.41
C GLY A 272 10.44 33.13 12.25
N LYS A 273 11.72 33.53 12.25
CA LYS A 273 12.11 34.92 11.97
C LYS A 273 11.73 35.33 10.55
N THR A 274 12.08 34.52 9.54
CA THR A 274 11.77 34.82 8.15
C THR A 274 10.26 34.95 7.91
N ILE A 275 9.42 34.13 8.55
CA ILE A 275 7.97 34.25 8.47
C ILE A 275 7.49 35.62 8.99
N ASN A 276 8.05 36.09 10.10
CA ASN A 276 7.72 37.41 10.65
C ASN A 276 8.16 38.53 9.71
N ASP A 277 9.39 38.47 9.17
CA ASP A 277 9.91 39.48 8.24
C ASP A 277 9.03 39.57 6.97
N VAL A 278 8.62 38.42 6.41
CA VAL A 278 7.71 38.37 5.25
C VAL A 278 6.31 38.92 5.61
N ARG A 279 5.80 38.60 6.81
CA ARG A 279 4.51 39.09 7.29
C ARG A 279 4.53 40.61 7.48
N GLU A 280 5.59 41.17 8.05
CA GLU A 280 5.79 42.61 8.20
C GLU A 280 5.84 43.30 6.83
N GLY A 281 6.57 42.73 5.88
CA GLY A 281 6.59 43.22 4.49
C GLY A 281 5.20 43.22 3.84
N LEU A 282 4.43 42.13 4.03
CA LEU A 282 3.07 42.04 3.48
C LEU A 282 2.11 43.04 4.15
N LEU A 283 2.26 43.29 5.45
CA LEU A 283 1.52 44.33 6.18
C LEU A 283 1.82 45.73 5.63
N ALA A 284 3.10 46.06 5.44
CA ALA A 284 3.49 47.33 4.84
C ALA A 284 2.93 47.49 3.41
N HIS A 285 2.93 46.40 2.62
CA HIS A 285 2.34 46.40 1.28
C HIS A 285 0.82 46.59 1.30
N TRP A 286 0.12 46.00 2.27
CA TRP A 286 -1.31 46.21 2.47
C TRP A 286 -1.62 47.70 2.72
N PHE A 287 -0.88 48.36 3.63
CA PHE A 287 -1.08 49.78 3.93
C PHE A 287 -0.79 50.69 2.74
N THR A 288 0.26 50.41 1.97
CA THR A 288 0.66 51.24 0.82
C THR A 288 -0.24 51.05 -0.40
N SER A 289 -0.90 49.90 -0.52
CA SER A 289 -1.86 49.61 -1.60
C SER A 289 -3.31 49.98 -1.26
N LEU A 290 -3.57 50.44 -0.03
CA LEU A 290 -4.91 50.80 0.42
C LEU A 290 -5.40 52.06 -0.31
N SER A 291 -6.50 51.92 -1.06
CA SER A 291 -7.07 53.02 -1.85
C SER A 291 -8.35 53.61 -1.26
N THR A 292 -8.92 52.99 -0.23
CA THR A 292 -10.19 53.39 0.39
C THR A 292 -10.27 52.85 1.82
N THR A 293 -11.03 53.52 2.68
CA THR A 293 -11.41 53.03 4.02
C THR A 293 -12.75 52.30 4.01
N GLY A 294 -13.47 52.31 2.88
CA GLY A 294 -14.69 51.55 2.68
C GLY A 294 -14.42 50.11 2.25
N LEU A 295 -15.50 49.32 2.12
CA LEU A 295 -15.41 47.91 1.73
C LEU A 295 -14.72 47.73 0.37
N ASN A 296 -13.64 46.95 0.36
CA ASN A 296 -12.92 46.56 -0.86
C ASN A 296 -12.67 45.04 -0.86
N GLN A 297 -13.63 44.29 -1.41
CA GLN A 297 -13.65 42.83 -1.31
C GLN A 297 -12.41 42.18 -1.95
N LYS A 298 -11.90 42.76 -3.05
CA LYS A 298 -10.71 42.26 -3.73
C LYS A 298 -9.44 42.49 -2.90
N HIS A 299 -9.26 43.69 -2.34
CA HIS A 299 -8.09 44.00 -1.50
C HIS A 299 -8.07 43.13 -0.26
N ASP A 300 -9.18 43.09 0.49
CA ASP A 300 -9.34 42.26 1.68
C ASP A 300 -9.11 40.77 1.37
N GLY A 301 -9.70 40.28 0.26
CA GLY A 301 -9.58 38.90 -0.16
C GLY A 301 -8.14 38.52 -0.50
N VAL A 302 -7.47 39.29 -1.38
CA VAL A 302 -6.10 39.01 -1.82
C VAL A 302 -5.12 38.98 -0.65
N PHE A 303 -5.11 40.03 0.17
CA PHE A 303 -4.19 40.09 1.31
C PHE A 303 -4.59 39.13 2.43
N GLY A 304 -5.90 38.90 2.62
CA GLY A 304 -6.43 37.90 3.54
C GLY A 304 -5.89 36.50 3.25
N PHE A 305 -5.89 36.08 1.98
CA PHE A 305 -5.25 34.81 1.58
C PHE A 305 -3.76 34.78 1.90
N GLY A 306 -3.02 35.87 1.64
CA GLY A 306 -1.59 35.97 1.97
C GLY A 306 -1.33 35.84 3.49
N PHE A 307 -2.07 36.57 4.32
CA PHE A 307 -1.92 36.51 5.77
C PHE A 307 -2.36 35.17 6.36
N PHE A 308 -3.41 34.56 5.82
CA PHE A 308 -3.87 33.24 6.23
C PHE A 308 -2.83 32.17 5.90
N ALA A 309 -2.25 32.22 4.69
CA ALA A 309 -1.19 31.30 4.28
C ALA A 309 0.06 31.41 5.18
N LEU A 310 0.48 32.63 5.51
CA LEU A 310 1.58 32.85 6.46
C LEU A 310 1.26 32.36 7.88
N ALA A 311 0.00 32.49 8.32
CA ALA A 311 -0.42 31.95 9.62
C ALA A 311 -0.37 30.41 9.63
N CYS A 312 -0.87 29.75 8.59
CA CYS A 312 -0.73 28.29 8.44
C CYS A 312 0.74 27.86 8.45
N LEU A 313 1.61 28.56 7.71
CA LEU A 313 3.04 28.25 7.69
C LEU A 313 3.69 28.44 9.08
N ALA A 314 3.32 29.50 9.80
CA ALA A 314 3.78 29.73 11.17
C ALA A 314 3.38 28.57 12.09
N GLU A 315 2.13 28.12 12.02
CA GLU A 315 1.67 26.95 12.79
C GLU A 315 2.40 25.66 12.41
N MET A 316 2.61 25.43 11.11
CA MET A 316 3.38 24.26 10.63
C MET A 316 4.83 24.26 11.13
N SER A 317 5.42 25.45 11.32
CA SER A 317 6.80 25.61 11.80
C SER A 317 6.96 25.36 13.31
N MET A 318 5.88 25.20 14.06
CA MET A 318 5.94 24.97 15.50
C MET A 318 6.23 23.49 15.84
N GLY A 319 7.34 23.24 16.53
CA GLY A 319 7.68 21.90 17.02
C GLY A 319 7.69 20.85 15.90
N PRO A 320 7.13 19.64 16.12
CA PRO A 320 7.11 18.58 15.12
C PRO A 320 5.89 18.63 14.18
N LEU A 321 5.10 19.72 14.17
CA LEU A 321 3.80 19.75 13.50
C LEU A 321 3.87 19.53 11.99
N SER A 322 4.94 19.98 11.33
CA SER A 322 5.18 19.71 9.90
C SER A 322 5.36 18.23 9.57
N SER A 323 5.83 17.42 10.52
CA SER A 323 5.97 15.97 10.41
C SER A 323 4.76 15.22 10.99
N ALA A 324 3.86 15.89 11.69
CA ALA A 324 2.64 15.28 12.22
C ALA A 324 1.51 15.25 11.17
N ILE A 325 0.36 14.68 11.57
CA ILE A 325 -0.89 14.73 10.79
C ILE A 325 -1.26 16.19 10.46
N THR A 326 -1.08 17.11 11.43
CA THR A 326 -1.34 18.54 11.28
C THR A 326 -0.65 19.15 10.06
N GLY A 327 0.61 18.78 9.79
CA GLY A 327 1.35 19.27 8.63
C GLY A 327 0.67 18.93 7.30
N ARG A 328 -0.04 17.80 7.21
CA ARG A 328 -0.82 17.42 6.01
C ARG A 328 -2.15 18.15 5.96
N LEU A 329 -2.80 18.36 7.10
CA LEU A 329 -4.03 19.15 7.18
C LEU A 329 -3.79 20.59 6.70
N LEU A 330 -2.73 21.22 7.19
CA LEU A 330 -2.38 22.59 6.82
C LEU A 330 -1.85 22.68 5.38
N LEU A 331 -1.06 21.70 4.91
CA LEU A 331 -0.66 21.63 3.49
C LEU A 331 -1.88 21.52 2.56
N ARG A 332 -2.89 20.75 2.98
CA ARG A 332 -4.16 20.61 2.25
C ARG A 332 -4.93 21.93 2.20
N SER A 333 -4.97 22.67 3.30
CA SER A 333 -5.57 24.01 3.37
C SER A 333 -4.82 25.02 2.50
N LEU A 334 -3.48 25.06 2.57
CA LEU A 334 -2.63 25.91 1.72
C LEU A 334 -2.86 25.65 0.22
N THR A 335 -3.05 24.39 -0.16
CA THR A 335 -3.36 24.01 -1.55
C THR A 335 -4.69 24.61 -2.00
N GLU A 336 -5.71 24.58 -1.14
CA GLU A 336 -7.02 25.20 -1.39
C GLU A 336 -6.94 26.72 -1.50
N CYS A 337 -6.18 27.36 -0.60
CA CYS A 337 -5.93 28.80 -0.62
C CYS A 337 -5.23 29.21 -1.93
N ARG A 338 -4.19 28.48 -2.32
CA ARG A 338 -3.46 28.68 -3.57
C ARG A 338 -4.38 28.63 -4.79
N ILE A 339 -5.20 27.58 -4.91
CA ILE A 339 -6.11 27.42 -6.05
C ILE A 339 -7.19 28.50 -6.05
N SER A 340 -7.78 28.80 -4.89
CA SER A 340 -8.87 29.78 -4.77
C SER A 340 -8.39 31.19 -5.10
N LEU A 341 -7.26 31.63 -4.54
CA LEU A 341 -6.68 32.93 -4.84
C LEU A 341 -6.30 33.03 -6.32
N ALA A 342 -5.61 32.03 -6.87
CA ALA A 342 -5.23 32.01 -8.28
C ALA A 342 -6.45 32.15 -9.20
N TYR A 343 -7.53 31.43 -8.90
CA TYR A 343 -8.76 31.52 -9.68
C TYR A 343 -9.42 32.89 -9.57
N LEU A 344 -9.52 33.47 -8.36
CA LEU A 344 -10.08 34.81 -8.17
C LEU A 344 -9.25 35.91 -8.85
N VAL A 345 -7.92 35.77 -8.86
CA VAL A 345 -7.01 36.74 -9.49
C VAL A 345 -7.01 36.63 -11.01
N ARG A 346 -7.00 35.41 -11.56
CA ARG A 346 -6.79 35.15 -12.99
C ARG A 346 -8.09 35.05 -13.79
N CYS A 347 -9.16 34.56 -13.15
CA CYS A 347 -10.45 34.29 -13.78
C CYS A 347 -11.59 35.13 -13.18
N GLY A 348 -11.35 35.78 -12.04
CA GLY A 348 -12.36 36.54 -11.31
C GLY A 348 -12.59 37.96 -11.83
N ASN A 349 -13.75 38.48 -11.48
CA ASN A 349 -14.16 39.87 -11.65
C ASN A 349 -14.74 40.39 -10.32
N ASP A 350 -15.12 41.67 -10.27
CA ASP A 350 -15.62 42.28 -9.02
C ASP A 350 -16.83 41.55 -8.45
N GLU A 351 -17.71 41.02 -9.30
CA GLU A 351 -18.87 40.25 -8.87
C GLU A 351 -18.46 38.92 -8.22
N MET A 352 -17.42 38.27 -8.74
CA MET A 352 -16.89 37.03 -8.15
C MET A 352 -16.27 37.28 -6.76
N TRP A 353 -15.57 38.41 -6.58
CA TRP A 353 -15.04 38.80 -5.27
C TRP A 353 -16.15 39.04 -4.25
N LYS A 354 -17.23 39.72 -4.67
CA LYS A 354 -18.44 39.89 -3.84
C LYS A 354 -19.07 38.55 -3.48
N LYS A 355 -19.22 37.64 -4.45
CA LYS A 355 -19.76 36.29 -4.21
C LYS A 355 -18.91 35.47 -3.26
N PHE A 356 -17.58 35.50 -3.41
CA PHE A 356 -16.66 34.80 -2.50
C PHE A 356 -16.82 35.27 -1.06
N ARG A 357 -16.85 36.60 -0.85
CA ARG A 357 -17.02 37.20 0.48
C ARG A 357 -18.41 36.91 1.06
N SER A 358 -19.47 37.14 0.28
CA SER A 358 -20.85 36.88 0.70
C SER A 358 -21.11 35.40 1.00
N TYR A 359 -20.48 34.49 0.26
CA TYR A 359 -20.52 33.05 0.55
C TYR A 359 -19.95 32.74 1.94
N GLY A 360 -18.81 33.35 2.30
CA GLY A 360 -18.21 33.20 3.64
C GLY A 360 -19.15 33.64 4.76
N ALA A 361 -19.74 34.84 4.65
CA ALA A 361 -20.74 35.33 5.60
C ALA A 361 -21.98 34.41 5.67
N GLY A 362 -22.44 33.91 4.52
CA GLY A 362 -23.54 32.94 4.43
C GLY A 362 -23.23 31.61 5.13
N GLN A 363 -21.99 31.11 5.06
CA GLN A 363 -21.59 29.91 5.80
C GLN A 363 -21.54 30.17 7.32
N ALA A 364 -21.10 31.36 7.76
CA ALA A 364 -21.15 31.74 9.17
C ALA A 364 -22.59 31.83 9.68
N LYS A 365 -23.50 32.43 8.90
CA LYS A 365 -24.95 32.46 9.18
C LYS A 365 -25.53 31.05 9.29
N LEU A 366 -25.21 30.16 8.35
CA LEU A 366 -25.67 28.76 8.41
C LEU A 366 -25.18 28.04 9.68
N ALA A 367 -23.92 28.26 10.06
CA ALA A 367 -23.37 27.69 11.28
C ALA A 367 -24.04 28.27 12.54
N LEU A 368 -24.36 29.58 12.55
CA LEU A 368 -25.09 30.24 13.64
C LEU A 368 -26.46 29.61 13.84
N LEU A 369 -27.27 29.54 12.79
CA LEU A 369 -28.63 29.00 12.85
C LEU A 369 -28.63 27.54 13.33
N LYS A 370 -27.71 26.71 12.82
CA LYS A 370 -27.52 25.35 13.32
C LYS A 370 -27.14 25.32 14.79
N HIS A 371 -26.23 26.18 15.23
CA HIS A 371 -25.84 26.27 16.63
C HIS A 371 -27.01 26.71 17.54
N GLU A 372 -27.92 27.55 17.05
CA GLU A 372 -29.13 27.98 17.76
C GLU A 372 -30.16 26.86 17.87
N GLU A 373 -30.40 26.15 16.76
CA GLU A 373 -31.35 25.02 16.67
C GLU A 373 -30.87 23.75 17.38
N MET A 374 -29.57 23.59 17.62
CA MET A 374 -29.02 22.44 18.32
C MET A 374 -29.58 22.30 19.73
N ALA A 375 -30.39 21.25 19.93
CA ALA A 375 -30.82 20.80 21.24
C ALA A 375 -29.69 20.03 21.95
N GLY A 376 -29.49 20.29 23.25
CA GLY A 376 -28.49 19.59 24.07
C GLY A 376 -27.10 20.22 24.00
N GLN A 377 -26.06 19.39 23.86
CA GLN A 377 -24.67 19.86 23.93
C GLN A 377 -24.24 20.53 22.62
N LYS A 378 -24.00 21.83 22.69
CA LYS A 378 -23.46 22.63 21.58
C LYS A 378 -21.96 22.44 21.41
N ALA A 379 -21.47 22.59 20.17
CA ALA A 379 -20.05 22.56 19.87
C ALA A 379 -19.32 23.75 20.54
N ARG A 380 -18.10 23.53 21.05
CA ARG A 380 -17.35 24.52 21.85
C ARG A 380 -16.16 25.17 21.12
N PHE A 381 -15.86 24.74 19.90
CA PHE A 381 -14.71 25.26 19.15
C PHE A 381 -14.95 26.67 18.58
N VAL A 382 -16.20 27.14 18.60
CA VAL A 382 -16.61 28.49 18.18
C VAL A 382 -17.76 28.95 19.06
N THR A 383 -17.83 30.24 19.39
CA THR A 383 -18.93 30.82 20.17
C THR A 383 -20.06 31.29 19.27
N GLN A 384 -21.29 31.30 19.79
CA GLN A 384 -22.44 31.88 19.08
C GLN A 384 -22.19 33.34 18.70
N GLN A 385 -21.63 34.14 19.62
CA GLN A 385 -21.31 35.55 19.38
C GLN A 385 -20.31 35.74 18.24
N ALA A 386 -19.32 34.85 18.10
CA ALA A 386 -18.37 34.92 17.00
C ALA A 386 -19.07 34.64 15.66
N LEU A 387 -19.93 33.61 15.61
CA LEU A 387 -20.72 33.30 14.40
C LEU A 387 -21.68 34.44 14.04
N GLU A 388 -22.34 35.04 15.03
CA GLU A 388 -23.24 36.17 14.84
C GLU A 388 -22.50 37.41 14.33
N THR A 389 -21.30 37.70 14.85
CA THR A 389 -20.47 38.81 14.37
C THR A 389 -20.07 38.60 12.90
N LEU A 390 -19.65 37.37 12.54
CA LEU A 390 -19.27 37.03 11.17
C LEU A 390 -20.46 37.04 10.20
N ALA A 391 -21.61 36.55 10.63
CA ALA A 391 -22.84 36.55 9.83
C ALA A 391 -23.36 37.96 9.54
N ASN A 392 -23.03 38.93 10.40
CA ASN A 392 -23.40 40.34 10.28
C ASN A 392 -22.24 41.25 9.83
N GLU A 393 -21.16 40.71 9.24
CA GLU A 393 -19.92 41.45 8.95
C GLU A 393 -20.15 42.66 8.02
N ASP A 394 -20.72 42.42 6.83
CA ASP A 394 -20.94 43.48 5.82
C ASP A 394 -22.38 44.03 5.82
N TYR A 395 -23.35 43.16 6.11
CA TYR A 395 -24.78 43.46 6.09
C TYR A 395 -25.49 42.75 7.24
N PHE A 396 -26.67 43.24 7.62
CA PHE A 396 -27.54 42.51 8.53
C PHE A 396 -27.83 41.10 7.97
N GLN A 397 -27.66 40.08 8.80
CA GLN A 397 -27.67 38.66 8.40
C GLN A 397 -28.94 38.24 7.64
N GLU A 398 -30.09 38.87 7.90
CA GLU A 398 -31.35 38.58 7.18
C GLU A 398 -31.30 38.96 5.70
N TYR A 399 -30.35 39.80 5.28
CA TYR A 399 -30.09 40.12 3.88
C TYR A 399 -29.01 39.24 3.24
N VAL A 400 -28.42 38.30 3.98
CA VAL A 400 -27.37 37.39 3.50
C VAL A 400 -27.99 36.04 3.08
N GLU A 401 -27.79 35.69 1.82
CA GLU A 401 -28.19 34.39 1.26
C GLU A 401 -27.24 33.26 1.71
N ILE A 402 -27.81 32.07 1.95
CA ILE A 402 -27.04 30.85 2.26
C ILE A 402 -26.98 29.98 1.01
N ASP A 403 -25.83 29.98 0.33
CA ASP A 403 -25.55 29.05 -0.76
C ASP A 403 -24.99 27.72 -0.21
N LEU A 404 -25.68 26.60 -0.49
CA LEU A 404 -25.27 25.26 -0.06
C LEU A 404 -24.27 24.59 -1.02
N GLY A 405 -24.03 25.20 -2.18
CA GLY A 405 -23.05 24.77 -3.16
C GLY A 405 -21.66 25.32 -2.87
N HIS A 406 -21.00 25.79 -3.93
CA HIS A 406 -19.67 26.39 -3.89
C HIS A 406 -19.77 27.78 -4.53
N TRP A 407 -19.09 28.79 -3.99
CA TRP A 407 -19.15 30.19 -4.46
C TRP A 407 -18.87 30.37 -5.97
N ALA A 408 -18.11 29.45 -6.56
CA ALA A 408 -17.80 29.41 -8.00
C ALA A 408 -18.69 28.46 -8.83
N GLY A 409 -19.60 27.69 -8.22
CA GLY A 409 -20.39 26.65 -8.87
C GLY A 409 -19.59 25.48 -9.44
N LYS A 410 -18.34 25.29 -8.97
CA LYS A 410 -17.36 24.34 -9.50
C LYS A 410 -16.66 23.62 -8.36
N ASP A 411 -16.23 22.39 -8.62
CA ASP A 411 -15.31 21.71 -7.70
C ASP A 411 -13.89 22.30 -7.78
N LEU A 412 -13.08 22.06 -6.75
CA LEU A 412 -11.73 22.62 -6.67
C LEU A 412 -10.83 22.17 -7.83
N ARG A 413 -11.03 20.95 -8.36
CA ARG A 413 -10.24 20.45 -9.48
C ARG A 413 -10.47 21.30 -10.73
N ARG A 414 -11.72 21.66 -11.02
CA ARG A 414 -12.05 22.57 -12.13
C ARG A 414 -11.46 23.96 -11.91
N LEU A 415 -11.48 24.47 -10.69
CA LEU A 415 -10.81 25.73 -10.37
C LEU A 415 -9.31 25.65 -10.64
N ALA A 416 -8.68 24.53 -10.28
CA ALA A 416 -7.26 24.31 -10.53
C ALA A 416 -6.92 24.20 -12.03
N GLU A 417 -7.77 23.50 -12.80
CA GLU A 417 -7.67 23.39 -14.26
C GLU A 417 -7.75 24.77 -14.94
N GLU A 418 -8.74 25.57 -14.58
CA GLU A 418 -8.98 26.87 -15.22
C GLU A 418 -8.01 27.97 -14.78
N SER A 419 -7.56 27.94 -13.51
CA SER A 419 -6.58 28.91 -13.00
C SER A 419 -5.12 28.57 -13.33
N GLY A 420 -4.86 27.41 -13.98
CA GLY A 420 -3.51 26.95 -14.28
C GLY A 420 -2.72 26.50 -13.03
N THR A 421 -3.41 25.99 -12.01
CA THR A 421 -2.82 25.46 -10.75
C THR A 421 -3.02 23.95 -10.60
N LYS A 422 -3.34 23.26 -11.68
CA LYS A 422 -3.56 21.80 -11.69
C LYS A 422 -2.35 21.01 -11.18
N ASP A 423 -1.14 21.47 -11.46
CA ASP A 423 0.07 20.77 -10.99
C ASP A 423 0.19 20.79 -9.46
N ASP A 424 -0.13 21.91 -8.81
CA ASP A 424 -0.20 22.02 -7.33
C ASP A 424 -1.32 21.11 -6.78
N TYR A 425 -2.48 21.07 -7.44
CA TYR A 425 -3.59 20.18 -7.07
C TYR A 425 -3.16 18.70 -7.14
N ASP A 426 -2.62 18.25 -8.27
CA ASP A 426 -2.26 16.84 -8.47
C ASP A 426 -1.11 16.41 -7.55
N ARG A 427 -0.22 17.34 -7.19
CA ARG A 427 0.91 17.09 -6.28
C ARG A 427 0.47 16.93 -4.82
N TYR A 428 -0.43 17.77 -4.33
CA TYR A 428 -0.70 17.87 -2.89
C TYR A 428 -2.10 17.42 -2.47
N TYR A 429 -3.13 17.79 -3.25
CA TYR A 429 -4.53 17.67 -2.82
C TYR A 429 -4.92 16.23 -2.51
N GLY A 430 -4.61 15.30 -3.40
CA GLY A 430 -5.10 13.92 -3.34
C GLY A 430 -4.66 13.18 -2.07
N TRP A 431 -3.36 13.14 -1.80
CA TRP A 431 -2.83 12.43 -0.64
C TRP A 431 -3.13 13.14 0.68
N ALA A 432 -2.98 14.47 0.73
CA ALA A 432 -3.27 15.24 1.93
C ALA A 432 -4.75 15.19 2.33
N SER A 433 -5.68 15.09 1.36
CA SER A 433 -7.11 14.84 1.62
C SER A 433 -7.36 13.52 2.36
N GLY A 434 -6.49 12.52 2.17
CA GLY A 434 -6.59 11.25 2.90
C GLY A 434 -6.50 11.43 4.41
N PHE A 435 -5.70 12.39 4.87
CA PHE A 435 -5.56 12.73 6.29
C PHE A 435 -6.75 13.51 6.83
N VAL A 436 -7.34 14.40 6.02
CA VAL A 436 -8.54 15.15 6.38
C VAL A 436 -9.74 14.23 6.57
N HIS A 437 -9.90 13.24 5.69
CA HIS A 437 -11.07 12.36 5.68
C HIS A 437 -10.90 11.07 6.49
N GLY A 438 -9.75 10.84 7.13
CA GLY A 438 -9.47 9.57 7.80
C GLY A 438 -9.51 8.38 6.84
N GLN A 439 -8.97 8.52 5.63
CA GLN A 439 -8.93 7.43 4.67
C GLN A 439 -7.94 6.35 5.12
N TRP A 440 -8.19 5.10 4.71
CA TRP A 440 -7.40 3.94 5.14
C TRP A 440 -5.89 4.12 4.94
N GLY A 441 -5.47 4.72 3.81
CA GLY A 441 -4.06 5.00 3.54
C GLY A 441 -3.41 5.86 4.63
N ALA A 442 -4.05 6.97 5.00
CA ALA A 442 -3.57 7.89 6.02
C ALA A 442 -3.64 7.28 7.43
N ILE A 443 -4.74 6.57 7.77
CA ILE A 443 -4.88 5.87 9.05
C ILE A 443 -3.75 4.84 9.22
N ARG A 444 -3.56 3.98 8.22
CA ARG A 444 -2.53 2.95 8.25
C ARG A 444 -1.14 3.56 8.40
N ASP A 445 -0.84 4.61 7.64
CA ASP A 445 0.51 5.18 7.58
C ASP A 445 0.90 5.89 8.89
N SER A 446 -0.07 6.56 9.53
CA SER A 446 0.14 7.32 10.76
C SER A 446 -0.04 6.51 12.05
N ASN A 447 -0.89 5.47 12.07
CA ASN A 447 -1.27 4.79 13.31
C ASN A 447 -0.88 3.30 13.39
N PHE A 448 -0.29 2.73 12.34
CA PHE A 448 0.07 1.31 12.33
C PHE A 448 1.54 1.05 11.94
N THR A 449 2.07 -0.01 12.53
CA THR A 449 3.29 -0.70 12.07
C THR A 449 2.93 -2.13 11.65
N HIS A 450 3.93 -2.90 11.21
CA HIS A 450 3.76 -4.32 10.89
C HIS A 450 4.35 -5.18 11.99
N CYS A 451 3.77 -6.34 12.25
CA CYS A 451 4.44 -7.41 12.98
C CYS A 451 5.57 -7.97 12.14
N LEU A 452 6.72 -8.25 12.72
CA LEU A 452 7.85 -8.91 12.10
C LEU A 452 7.86 -10.42 12.35
N ASN A 453 6.89 -10.95 13.11
CA ASN A 453 6.73 -12.39 13.28
C ASN A 453 6.16 -13.01 11.98
N PRO A 454 6.93 -13.86 11.28
CA PRO A 454 6.49 -14.49 10.03
C PRO A 454 5.25 -15.37 10.22
N LEU A 455 5.09 -15.94 11.42
CA LEU A 455 3.95 -16.77 11.79
C LEU A 455 2.65 -15.97 11.98
N HIS A 456 2.71 -14.63 11.92
CA HIS A 456 1.55 -13.73 12.01
C HIS A 456 1.22 -13.06 10.68
N ARG A 457 1.80 -13.53 9.56
CA ARG A 457 1.60 -12.97 8.20
C ARG A 457 1.95 -11.47 8.11
N PHE A 458 2.87 -11.02 8.95
CA PHE A 458 3.27 -9.62 9.06
C PHE A 458 2.06 -8.65 9.17
N HIS A 459 1.03 -9.05 9.93
CA HIS A 459 -0.20 -8.26 10.07
C HIS A 459 0.08 -6.86 10.65
N ARG A 460 -0.94 -6.00 10.65
CA ARG A 460 -0.81 -4.63 11.15
C ARG A 460 -1.04 -4.57 12.65
N ILE A 461 -0.19 -3.84 13.36
CA ILE A 461 -0.28 -3.60 14.80
C ILE A 461 -0.42 -2.09 15.03
N PRO A 462 -1.32 -1.63 15.92
CA PRO A 462 -1.43 -0.22 16.25
C PRO A 462 -0.15 0.28 16.93
N LEU A 463 0.21 1.52 16.63
CA LEU A 463 1.30 2.22 17.30
C LEU A 463 0.83 2.77 18.65
N PRO A 464 1.70 2.82 19.67
CA PRO A 464 1.38 3.47 20.95
C PRO A 464 1.15 4.98 20.80
N TYR A 465 1.75 5.60 19.79
CA TYR A 465 1.56 6.99 19.39
C TYR A 465 1.69 7.10 17.87
N HIS A 466 1.06 8.12 17.28
CA HIS A 466 1.12 8.31 15.84
C HIS A 466 2.56 8.53 15.35
N ARG A 467 2.88 7.96 14.19
CA ARG A 467 4.17 8.10 13.52
C ARG A 467 4.40 9.55 13.06
N MET A 468 5.62 10.04 13.25
CA MET A 468 6.12 11.22 12.56
C MET A 468 6.47 10.87 11.10
N LEU A 469 5.92 11.64 10.19
CA LEU A 469 6.01 11.46 8.74
C LEU A 469 6.98 12.49 8.14
N GLU A 470 7.12 12.47 6.81
CA GLU A 470 7.99 13.36 6.05
C GLU A 470 7.68 14.85 6.34
N PRO A 471 8.66 15.72 6.60
CA PRO A 471 8.39 17.13 6.86
C PRO A 471 7.71 17.82 5.67
N THR A 472 6.65 18.59 5.91
CA THR A 472 5.90 19.30 4.84
C THR A 472 6.32 20.75 4.61
N ILE A 473 7.41 21.22 5.26
CA ILE A 473 7.81 22.64 5.21
C ILE A 473 8.17 23.08 3.79
N ALA A 474 9.02 22.32 3.06
CA ALA A 474 9.43 22.71 1.71
C ALA A 474 8.23 22.88 0.76
N ASP A 475 7.26 21.97 0.84
CA ASP A 475 6.01 22.05 0.08
C ASP A 475 5.14 23.24 0.49
N ALA A 476 5.08 23.54 1.79
CA ALA A 476 4.36 24.71 2.29
C ALA A 476 5.02 26.02 1.82
N LEU A 477 6.36 26.11 1.81
CA LEU A 477 7.09 27.26 1.29
C LEU A 477 6.81 27.49 -0.20
N HIS A 478 6.79 26.42 -1.00
CA HIS A 478 6.38 26.49 -2.41
C HIS A 478 4.98 27.08 -2.57
N LEU A 479 3.99 26.55 -1.86
CA LEU A 479 2.60 27.02 -1.94
C LEU A 479 2.46 28.48 -1.46
N VAL A 480 3.12 28.85 -0.37
CA VAL A 480 3.10 30.21 0.17
C VAL A 480 3.75 31.19 -0.81
N ASN A 481 4.92 30.86 -1.38
CA ASN A 481 5.56 31.70 -2.40
C ASN A 481 4.65 31.90 -3.62
N ALA A 482 3.93 30.86 -4.04
CA ALA A 482 3.00 30.93 -5.16
C ALA A 482 1.76 31.80 -4.82
N ILE A 483 1.27 31.74 -3.58
CA ILE A 483 0.22 32.64 -3.07
C ILE A 483 0.71 34.09 -3.05
N LEU A 484 1.91 34.36 -2.53
CA LEU A 484 2.51 35.70 -2.52
C LEU A 484 2.76 36.23 -3.95
N ALA A 485 3.02 35.35 -4.92
CA ALA A 485 3.11 35.71 -6.33
C ALA A 485 1.75 36.14 -6.91
N ASP A 486 0.64 35.49 -6.55
CA ASP A 486 -0.69 35.97 -6.94
C ASP A 486 -1.05 37.29 -6.25
N VAL A 487 -0.63 37.49 -4.99
CA VAL A 487 -0.76 38.78 -4.29
C VAL A 487 -0.06 39.88 -5.09
N ASN A 488 1.21 39.66 -5.46
CA ASN A 488 1.97 40.62 -6.27
C ASN A 488 1.36 40.83 -7.68
N THR A 489 0.73 39.79 -8.24
CA THR A 489 0.04 39.91 -9.53
C THR A 489 -1.19 40.82 -9.42
N ALA A 490 -1.95 40.71 -8.33
CA ALA A 490 -3.14 41.54 -8.10
C ALA A 490 -2.80 42.96 -7.63
N TYR A 491 -1.76 43.11 -6.80
CA TYR A 491 -1.24 44.36 -6.26
C TYR A 491 0.29 44.38 -6.39
N PRO A 492 0.85 44.90 -7.49
CA PRO A 492 2.30 44.89 -7.76
C PRO A 492 3.13 45.67 -6.73
N GLY A 493 4.35 45.20 -6.48
CA GLY A 493 5.34 45.84 -5.60
C GLY A 493 5.79 45.00 -4.40
N PHE A 494 5.37 43.73 -4.32
CA PHE A 494 5.73 42.80 -3.24
C PHE A 494 6.51 41.58 -3.76
N ASP A 495 7.84 41.68 -3.78
CA ASP A 495 8.73 40.67 -4.32
C ASP A 495 9.36 39.75 -3.26
N THR A 496 9.11 39.99 -1.97
CA THR A 496 9.67 39.17 -0.88
C THR A 496 9.17 37.73 -0.93
N ARG A 497 10.07 36.75 -0.95
CA ARG A 497 9.78 35.31 -1.01
C ARG A 497 10.67 34.54 -0.05
N PHE A 498 10.23 33.33 0.31
CA PHE A 498 11.05 32.36 1.04
C PHE A 498 12.03 31.67 0.12
N GLU A 499 13.24 31.37 0.61
CA GLU A 499 14.18 30.50 -0.08
C GLU A 499 13.73 29.04 0.07
N ILE A 500 13.77 28.30 -1.04
CA ILE A 500 13.46 26.87 -1.08
C ILE A 500 14.78 26.19 -1.40
N GLU A 501 15.33 25.44 -0.44
CA GLU A 501 16.45 24.55 -0.74
C GLU A 501 15.95 23.44 -1.65
N ASP A 502 16.63 23.20 -2.77
CA ASP A 502 16.31 22.08 -3.63
C ASP A 502 16.41 20.79 -2.81
N ALA A 503 15.33 20.01 -2.76
CA ALA A 503 15.39 18.67 -2.22
C ALA A 503 16.52 17.92 -2.94
N PRO A 504 17.39 17.17 -2.23
CA PRO A 504 18.33 16.29 -2.91
C PRO A 504 17.51 15.44 -3.86
N ARG A 505 17.81 15.56 -5.16
CA ARG A 505 17.21 14.68 -6.17
C ARG A 505 17.42 13.27 -5.64
N ASP A 506 16.36 12.46 -5.62
CA ASP A 506 16.50 11.03 -5.44
C ASP A 506 17.55 10.58 -6.46
N GLU A 507 18.81 10.45 -6.04
CA GLU A 507 19.73 9.56 -6.71
C GLU A 507 18.96 8.26 -6.71
N GLU A 508 18.60 7.79 -7.91
CA GLU A 508 18.05 6.46 -8.06
C GLU A 508 18.91 5.55 -7.20
N ASN A 509 18.33 5.09 -6.08
CA ASN A 509 18.94 4.11 -5.20
C ASN A 509 19.04 2.85 -6.05
N ASN A 510 20.08 2.80 -6.88
CA ASN A 510 20.67 1.59 -7.41
C ASN A 510 21.28 0.92 -6.19
N ALA A 511 20.41 0.36 -5.35
CA ALA A 511 20.76 -0.77 -4.52
C ALA A 511 21.26 -1.81 -5.52
N ALA A 512 22.57 -1.86 -5.71
CA ALA A 512 23.24 -2.92 -6.41
C ALA A 512 22.69 -4.21 -5.81
N ALA A 513 22.04 -5.01 -6.65
CA ALA A 513 21.64 -6.36 -6.27
C ALA A 513 22.84 -7.01 -5.57
N PRO A 514 22.65 -7.66 -4.41
CA PRO A 514 23.74 -8.35 -3.76
C PRO A 514 24.38 -9.28 -4.79
N LYS A 515 25.69 -9.13 -5.01
CA LYS A 515 26.45 -10.07 -5.82
C LYS A 515 26.25 -11.43 -5.18
N GLU A 516 25.58 -12.34 -5.88
CA GLU A 516 25.54 -13.75 -5.51
C GLU A 516 27.00 -14.22 -5.32
N PRO A 517 27.34 -14.89 -4.21
CA PRO A 517 28.61 -15.58 -4.13
C PRO A 517 28.61 -16.68 -5.21
N ALA A 518 29.74 -16.77 -5.90
CA ALA A 518 30.00 -17.71 -6.99
C ALA A 518 29.77 -19.17 -6.62
#